data_AF-A0A1F9XXZ1-F1
#
_entry.id   AF-A0A1F9XXZ1-F1
#
_cell.length_a   1.000
_cell.length_b   1.000
_cell.length_c   1.000
_cell.angle_alpha   90.00
_cell.angle_beta   90.00
_cell.angle_gamma   90.00
#
_symmetry.space_group_name_H-M   'P 1'
#
loop_
_entity.id
_entity.type
_entity.pdbx_description
1 polymer ?
#
loop_
_entity_poly.entity_id
_entity_poly.type
_entity_poly.pdbx_seq_one_letter_code
_entity_poly.pdbx_strand_id
1 'polypeptide(L)'
;MRNLKIRILAAVILTLLPFSRAAGAGFKMDWVESEVILDRDGRAQVSYAVRWTATGGRLHGFCFEGFQETPVFDPESAYALDAAGNKYPLEINRISDKKYDVILGEGRAFTSGQITYFFRYAADLESSGNLTQTRDGNKNLTVFNWAPVQWRDPMEHQAVTVRFPVTVRGEDPGAAFLEKIGFRTEKFVNERYLVDFPLVKDSSGTGVFSARFFRRDLGSRYHFQIQVYLDARYFGLKTMAYGGLLKGPPRKTGYLPAGEKYYFNRHFPGGMLAAVPAGRGEALFLVMILAAVFCVIPFFIMAVKHRSMLTAQEGLSAVNWDGVDWTPPKIQVSTFRKPGKVAADLTPIEAGVLLEMPVGELLSLIVANMERKGLLEIKGMEPLRVARRSRGAVVSGDPYETVLLNSIKPDGTLDQSVVNETVKTIAAGLEQKLWDADLAATKAYYKKTLDNYRPGKADTDNDYYWGGYRRHYNGYINPIYARVEGVNKDLGAKVPELASSFEHFRTTQACYEGAFNRSACHDACHSACHAACHSACHSACHGACHSACVSGGH
;
A
#
# COMPACT_ATOMS: atom_id res chain seq x y z
N MET A 1 51.95 16.34 -2.23
CA MET A 1 50.51 16.68 -2.37
C MET A 1 50.08 17.24 -3.73
N ARG A 2 50.98 17.77 -4.57
CA ARG A 2 50.64 18.35 -5.89
C ARG A 2 50.38 17.29 -6.98
N ASN A 3 51.01 16.12 -6.89
CA ASN A 3 50.86 15.03 -7.87
C ASN A 3 49.60 14.15 -7.65
N LEU A 4 48.96 14.23 -6.48
CA LEU A 4 47.74 13.47 -6.18
C LEU A 4 46.49 14.16 -6.74
N LYS A 5 46.48 15.51 -6.77
CA LYS A 5 45.36 16.30 -7.32
C LYS A 5 45.25 16.20 -8.84
N ILE A 6 46.35 16.01 -9.55
CA ILE A 6 46.37 15.88 -11.03
C ILE A 6 45.84 14.50 -11.47
N ARG A 7 46.08 13.44 -10.69
CA ARG A 7 45.55 12.10 -10.99
C ARG A 7 44.05 11.97 -10.74
N ILE A 8 43.51 12.70 -9.76
CA ILE A 8 42.06 12.72 -9.49
C ILE A 8 41.31 13.53 -10.55
N LEU A 9 41.90 14.62 -11.07
CA LEU A 9 41.29 15.42 -12.13
C LEU A 9 41.23 14.68 -13.49
N ALA A 10 42.25 13.86 -13.81
CA ALA A 10 42.25 13.02 -15.00
C ALA A 10 41.24 11.85 -14.92
N ALA A 11 40.99 11.30 -13.73
CA ALA A 11 39.99 10.25 -13.52
C ALA A 11 38.55 10.76 -13.67
N VAL A 12 38.27 12.01 -13.28
CA VAL A 12 36.93 12.63 -13.41
C VAL A 12 36.63 13.06 -14.85
N ILE A 13 37.64 13.43 -15.64
CA ILE A 13 37.46 13.75 -17.07
C ILE A 13 37.22 12.48 -17.91
N LEU A 14 37.75 11.33 -17.50
CA LEU A 14 37.50 10.05 -18.20
C LEU A 14 36.08 9.50 -17.98
N THR A 15 35.38 9.93 -16.92
CA THR A 15 33.97 9.57 -16.65
C THR A 15 32.95 10.49 -17.33
N LEU A 16 33.39 11.56 -18.00
CA LEU A 16 32.51 12.52 -18.69
C LEU A 16 32.61 12.47 -20.22
N LEU A 17 33.35 11.50 -20.77
CA LEU A 17 33.20 11.18 -22.19
C LEU A 17 31.81 10.59 -22.39
N PRO A 18 30.92 11.20 -23.19
CA PRO A 18 29.72 10.51 -23.62
C PRO A 18 30.23 9.23 -24.29
N PHE A 19 29.82 8.07 -23.78
CA PHE A 19 29.81 6.87 -24.59
C PHE A 19 28.96 7.23 -25.80
N SER A 20 29.61 7.62 -26.90
CA SER A 20 29.04 7.51 -28.23
C SER A 20 28.58 6.06 -28.28
N ARG A 21 27.28 5.82 -28.14
CA ARG A 21 26.68 4.54 -28.51
C ARG A 21 27.14 4.35 -29.94
N ALA A 22 28.15 3.51 -30.16
CA ALA A 22 28.33 2.88 -31.45
C ALA A 22 26.92 2.39 -31.81
N ALA A 23 26.37 2.88 -32.91
CA ALA A 23 25.08 2.45 -33.39
C ALA A 23 25.21 0.93 -33.60
N GLY A 24 24.79 0.17 -32.60
CA GLY A 24 24.90 -1.27 -32.60
C GLY A 24 24.11 -1.79 -33.79
N ALA A 25 24.65 -2.81 -34.45
CA ALA A 25 23.92 -3.55 -35.44
C ALA A 25 22.53 -3.90 -34.89
N GLY A 26 21.46 -3.44 -35.52
CA GLY A 26 20.12 -3.48 -34.93
C GLY A 26 19.02 -3.51 -35.97
N PHE A 27 17.87 -4.02 -35.55
CA PHE A 27 16.64 -4.08 -36.35
C PHE A 27 15.54 -3.35 -35.59
N LYS A 28 14.74 -2.59 -36.32
CA LYS A 28 13.55 -1.94 -35.78
C LYS A 28 12.40 -2.25 -36.72
N MET A 29 11.29 -2.71 -36.16
CA MET A 29 10.04 -2.83 -36.90
C MET A 29 9.36 -1.46 -36.88
N ASP A 30 9.07 -0.91 -38.05
CA ASP A 30 8.52 0.43 -38.17
C ASP A 30 6.99 0.39 -38.08
N TRP A 31 6.35 -0.41 -38.93
CA TRP A 31 4.89 -0.54 -38.96
C TRP A 31 4.43 -1.85 -39.58
N VAL A 32 3.18 -2.19 -39.29
CA VAL A 32 2.48 -3.34 -39.88
C VAL A 32 1.12 -2.94 -40.40
N GLU A 33 0.87 -3.25 -41.66
CA GLU A 33 -0.44 -3.07 -42.28
C GLU A 33 -0.98 -4.42 -42.71
N SER A 34 -2.22 -4.70 -42.35
CA SER A 34 -2.90 -5.95 -42.68
C SER A 34 -4.17 -5.67 -43.45
N GLU A 35 -4.44 -6.50 -44.44
CA GLU A 35 -5.69 -6.48 -45.18
C GLU A 35 -6.39 -7.83 -45.05
N VAL A 36 -7.67 -7.80 -44.67
CA VAL A 36 -8.52 -8.98 -44.53
C VAL A 36 -9.65 -8.87 -45.54
N ILE A 37 -9.70 -9.80 -46.49
CA ILE A 37 -10.77 -9.90 -47.48
C ILE A 37 -11.68 -11.04 -47.06
N LEU A 38 -12.94 -10.72 -46.72
CA LEU A 38 -13.91 -11.69 -46.24
C LEU A 38 -14.82 -12.17 -47.37
N ASP A 39 -14.92 -13.49 -47.52
CA ASP A 39 -15.88 -14.13 -48.39
C ASP A 39 -17.21 -14.40 -47.68
N ARG A 40 -18.28 -14.57 -48.47
CA ARG A 40 -19.63 -14.83 -47.94
C ARG A 40 -19.73 -16.14 -47.18
N ASP A 41 -18.84 -17.09 -47.42
CA ASP A 41 -18.86 -18.44 -46.85
C ASP A 41 -18.02 -18.60 -45.58
N GLY A 42 -17.45 -17.50 -45.05
CA GLY A 42 -16.67 -17.52 -43.82
C GLY A 42 -15.16 -17.65 -44.03
N ARG A 43 -14.71 -17.89 -45.27
CA ARG A 43 -13.28 -17.88 -45.62
C ARG A 43 -12.77 -16.45 -45.76
N ALA A 44 -11.46 -16.30 -45.60
CA ALA A 44 -10.80 -15.02 -45.72
C ALA A 44 -9.40 -15.16 -46.33
N GLN A 45 -8.98 -14.11 -47.03
CA GLN A 45 -7.59 -13.89 -47.40
C GLN A 45 -7.02 -12.79 -46.51
N VAL A 46 -5.90 -13.07 -45.85
CA VAL A 46 -5.19 -12.10 -45.02
C VAL A 46 -3.85 -11.78 -45.66
N SER A 47 -3.60 -10.51 -45.93
CA SER A 47 -2.35 -10.00 -46.47
C SER A 47 -1.64 -9.12 -45.45
N TYR A 48 -0.32 -9.23 -45.37
CA TYR A 48 0.53 -8.44 -44.47
C TYR A 48 1.56 -7.66 -45.27
N ALA A 49 1.74 -6.41 -44.89
CA ALA A 49 2.87 -5.56 -45.22
C ALA A 49 3.59 -5.20 -43.92
N VAL A 50 4.82 -5.69 -43.75
CA VAL A 50 5.61 -5.53 -42.52
C VAL A 50 6.88 -4.78 -42.86
N ARG A 51 7.03 -3.55 -42.36
CA ARG A 51 8.22 -2.74 -42.62
C ARG A 51 9.23 -2.82 -41.49
N TRP A 52 10.49 -3.04 -41.88
CA TRP A 52 11.65 -3.05 -41.01
C TRP A 52 12.70 -2.05 -41.46
N THR A 53 13.38 -1.45 -40.50
CA THR A 53 14.65 -0.73 -40.67
C THR A 53 15.78 -1.58 -40.12
N ALA A 54 16.79 -1.87 -40.95
CA ALA A 54 18.02 -2.54 -40.55
C ALA A 54 19.16 -1.51 -40.50
N THR A 55 19.97 -1.58 -39.44
CA THR A 55 21.15 -0.72 -39.26
C THR A 55 22.34 -1.60 -38.98
N GLY A 56 23.12 -1.98 -40.00
CA GLY A 56 24.38 -2.74 -39.85
C GLY A 56 24.24 -4.22 -39.43
N GLY A 57 23.03 -4.71 -39.15
CA GLY A 57 22.76 -6.11 -38.81
C GLY A 57 22.26 -6.90 -40.03
N ARG A 58 22.49 -8.23 -40.05
CA ARG A 58 21.98 -9.12 -41.11
C ARG A 58 20.53 -9.52 -40.85
N LEU A 59 19.58 -8.77 -41.41
CA LEU A 59 18.15 -9.09 -41.33
C LEU A 59 17.81 -10.17 -42.35
N HIS A 60 17.55 -11.38 -41.87
CA HIS A 60 17.10 -12.49 -42.71
C HIS A 60 15.58 -12.59 -42.80
N GLY A 61 14.86 -12.21 -41.74
CA GLY A 61 13.43 -12.41 -41.64
C GLY A 61 12.95 -12.40 -40.20
N PHE A 62 11.79 -13.00 -39.95
CA PHE A 62 11.18 -13.09 -38.62
C PHE A 62 10.31 -14.32 -38.48
N CYS A 63 10.12 -14.75 -37.23
CA CYS A 63 9.14 -15.79 -36.90
C CYS A 63 7.73 -15.20 -36.83
N PHE A 64 6.78 -15.87 -37.47
CA PHE A 64 5.35 -15.54 -37.47
C PHE A 64 4.59 -16.55 -36.61
N GLU A 65 4.03 -16.08 -35.49
CA GLU A 65 3.31 -16.90 -34.50
C GLU A 65 2.13 -16.12 -33.88
N GLY A 66 1.21 -16.84 -33.23
CA GLY A 66 0.09 -16.23 -32.51
C GLY A 66 -1.16 -15.93 -33.35
N PHE A 67 -1.28 -16.54 -34.53
CA PHE A 67 -2.52 -16.56 -35.32
C PHE A 67 -3.60 -17.42 -34.64
N GLN A 68 -4.88 -17.07 -34.82
CA GLN A 68 -6.03 -17.73 -34.18
C GLN A 68 -6.65 -18.83 -35.07
N GLU A 69 -6.39 -18.72 -36.37
CA GLU A 69 -6.83 -19.54 -37.48
C GLU A 69 -5.76 -20.55 -37.91
N THR A 70 -5.99 -21.31 -38.99
CA THR A 70 -4.96 -22.15 -39.59
C THR A 70 -4.55 -21.56 -40.93
N PRO A 71 -3.38 -20.88 -41.02
CA PRO A 71 -2.98 -20.17 -42.23
C PRO A 71 -2.50 -21.14 -43.31
N VAL A 72 -2.98 -20.94 -44.54
CA VAL A 72 -2.47 -21.58 -45.75
C VAL A 72 -1.78 -20.49 -46.59
N PHE A 73 -0.45 -20.45 -46.51
CA PHE A 73 0.35 -19.41 -47.16
C PHE A 73 0.39 -19.57 -48.69
N ASP A 74 0.49 -18.44 -49.39
CA ASP A 74 0.79 -18.35 -50.81
C ASP A 74 2.24 -17.87 -50.98
N PRO A 75 3.23 -18.80 -51.01
CA PRO A 75 4.64 -18.45 -51.10
C PRO A 75 5.02 -17.86 -52.47
N GLU A 76 4.30 -18.20 -53.54
CA GLU A 76 4.59 -17.71 -54.89
C GLU A 76 4.37 -16.19 -55.02
N SER A 77 3.39 -15.67 -54.27
CA SER A 77 3.09 -14.25 -54.22
C SER A 77 3.85 -13.50 -53.12
N ALA A 78 4.68 -14.17 -52.32
CA ALA A 78 5.39 -13.59 -51.19
C ALA A 78 6.74 -13.00 -51.60
N TYR A 79 7.00 -11.75 -51.24
CA TYR A 79 8.23 -11.04 -51.58
C TYR A 79 8.55 -9.93 -50.57
N ALA A 80 9.81 -9.54 -50.49
CA ALA A 80 10.22 -8.30 -49.83
C ALA A 80 10.67 -7.26 -50.85
N LEU A 81 10.47 -5.98 -50.53
CA LEU A 81 10.86 -4.83 -51.35
C LEU A 81 11.67 -3.86 -50.50
N ASP A 82 12.87 -3.51 -50.95
CA ASP A 82 13.68 -2.48 -50.29
C ASP A 82 13.38 -1.06 -50.82
N ALA A 83 13.95 -0.05 -50.17
CA ALA A 83 13.81 1.35 -50.57
C ALA A 83 14.39 1.68 -51.97
N ALA A 84 15.27 0.83 -52.51
CA ALA A 84 15.83 0.99 -53.86
C ALA A 84 14.96 0.29 -54.93
N GLY A 85 13.88 -0.38 -54.53
CA GLY A 85 12.98 -1.11 -55.44
C GLY A 85 13.46 -2.53 -55.77
N ASN A 86 14.49 -3.05 -55.10
CA ASN A 86 14.91 -4.43 -55.31
C ASN A 86 13.90 -5.38 -54.66
N LYS A 87 13.48 -6.38 -55.43
CA LYS A 87 12.54 -7.41 -55.00
C LYS A 87 13.30 -8.67 -54.59
N TYR A 88 12.96 -9.20 -53.41
CA TYR A 88 13.54 -10.43 -52.86
C TYR A 88 12.42 -11.47 -52.71
N PRO A 89 12.59 -12.72 -53.18
CA PRO A 89 11.63 -13.78 -52.89
C PRO A 89 11.61 -14.08 -51.39
N LEU A 90 10.48 -14.56 -50.87
CA LEU A 90 10.36 -15.02 -49.49
C LEU A 90 10.22 -16.54 -49.43
N GLU A 91 10.89 -17.16 -48.46
CA GLU A 91 10.67 -18.55 -48.07
C GLU A 91 9.87 -18.56 -46.76
N ILE A 92 8.75 -19.28 -46.77
CA ILE A 92 7.87 -19.42 -45.60
C ILE A 92 7.93 -20.87 -45.13
N ASN A 93 8.70 -21.10 -44.07
CA ASN A 93 8.98 -22.45 -43.57
C ASN A 93 8.16 -22.75 -42.32
N ARG A 94 7.47 -23.89 -42.30
CA ARG A 94 6.72 -24.33 -41.11
C ARG A 94 7.67 -24.89 -40.07
N ILE A 95 7.76 -24.25 -38.90
CA ILE A 95 8.54 -24.73 -37.75
C ILE A 95 7.68 -25.66 -36.89
N SER A 96 6.42 -25.26 -36.63
CA SER A 96 5.45 -26.05 -35.88
C SER A 96 4.02 -25.68 -36.30
N ASP A 97 3.01 -26.33 -35.71
CA ASP A 97 1.59 -26.01 -35.94
C ASP A 97 1.21 -24.56 -35.62
N LYS A 98 2.02 -23.88 -34.79
CA LYS A 98 1.73 -22.52 -34.29
C LYS A 98 2.80 -21.49 -34.70
N LYS A 99 3.78 -21.89 -35.51
CA LYS A 99 4.95 -21.06 -35.80
C LYS A 99 5.50 -21.32 -37.20
N TYR A 100 5.67 -20.22 -37.94
CA TYR A 100 6.31 -20.19 -39.25
C TYR A 100 7.53 -19.28 -39.20
N ASP A 101 8.50 -19.54 -40.06
CA ASP A 101 9.62 -18.65 -40.33
C ASP A 101 9.38 -17.96 -41.67
N VAL A 102 9.45 -16.63 -41.70
CA VAL A 102 9.31 -15.83 -42.92
C VAL A 102 10.65 -15.17 -43.18
N ILE A 103 11.40 -15.70 -44.15
CA ILE A 103 12.79 -15.30 -44.43
C ILE A 103 12.98 -14.91 -45.90
N LEU A 104 13.99 -14.09 -46.15
CA LEU A 104 14.49 -13.80 -47.50
C LEU A 104 15.02 -15.10 -48.10
N GLY A 105 14.55 -15.40 -49.31
CA GLY A 105 14.94 -16.61 -50.02
C GLY A 105 16.42 -16.65 -50.36
N GLU A 106 16.91 -17.84 -50.65
CA GLU A 106 18.29 -18.12 -51.08
C GLU A 106 19.35 -17.70 -50.03
N GLY A 107 19.00 -17.68 -48.75
CA GLY A 107 19.91 -17.33 -47.65
C GLY A 107 20.38 -15.87 -47.65
N ARG A 108 19.69 -15.00 -48.38
CA ARG A 108 20.00 -13.57 -48.47
C ARG A 108 19.78 -12.87 -47.13
N ALA A 109 20.48 -11.76 -46.93
CA ALA A 109 20.35 -10.92 -45.75
C ALA A 109 20.31 -9.45 -46.16
N PHE A 110 19.44 -8.69 -45.53
CA PHE A 110 19.35 -7.25 -45.71
C PHE A 110 20.10 -6.53 -44.58
N THR A 111 21.04 -5.64 -44.91
CA THR A 111 22.01 -5.12 -43.93
C THR A 111 21.81 -3.67 -43.52
N SER A 112 21.24 -2.84 -44.38
CA SER A 112 21.09 -1.40 -44.11
C SER A 112 19.94 -0.80 -44.91
N GLY A 113 19.11 0.02 -44.25
CA GLY A 113 18.00 0.75 -44.86
C GLY A 113 16.63 0.18 -44.47
N GLN A 114 15.63 0.43 -45.33
CA GLN A 114 14.26 -0.04 -45.11
C GLN A 114 13.90 -1.17 -46.07
N ILE A 115 13.20 -2.18 -45.54
CA ILE A 115 12.67 -3.30 -46.29
C ILE A 115 11.25 -3.61 -45.84
N THR A 116 10.35 -3.86 -46.79
CA THR A 116 8.94 -4.21 -46.52
C THR A 116 8.67 -5.62 -47.00
N TYR A 117 8.22 -6.49 -46.11
CA TYR A 117 7.83 -7.87 -46.40
C TYR A 117 6.35 -7.92 -46.73
N PHE A 118 6.02 -8.50 -47.89
CA PHE A 118 4.66 -8.74 -48.36
C PHE A 118 4.40 -10.24 -48.43
N PHE A 119 3.41 -10.70 -47.69
CA PHE A 119 2.99 -12.09 -47.71
C PHE A 119 1.50 -12.19 -47.43
N ARG A 120 0.87 -13.27 -47.88
CA ARG A 120 -0.56 -13.51 -47.68
C ARG A 120 -0.85 -14.96 -47.39
N TYR A 121 -1.95 -15.22 -46.71
CA TYR A 121 -2.47 -16.55 -46.48
C TYR A 121 -3.99 -16.58 -46.59
N ALA A 122 -4.52 -17.74 -46.95
CA ALA A 122 -5.93 -18.05 -46.84
C ALA A 122 -6.22 -18.69 -45.48
N ALA A 123 -7.38 -18.41 -44.91
CA ALA A 123 -7.85 -18.97 -43.66
C ALA A 123 -9.37 -19.13 -43.63
N ASP A 124 -9.86 -20.08 -42.84
CA ASP A 124 -11.29 -20.23 -42.55
C ASP A 124 -11.60 -19.61 -41.19
N LEU A 125 -12.12 -18.37 -41.21
CA LEU A 125 -12.43 -17.60 -40.02
C LEU A 125 -13.74 -18.04 -39.35
N GLU A 126 -14.60 -18.75 -40.08
CA GLU A 126 -15.78 -19.39 -39.49
C GLU A 126 -15.36 -20.58 -38.62
N SER A 127 -14.48 -21.45 -39.14
CA SER A 127 -13.99 -22.61 -38.39
C SER A 127 -13.20 -22.22 -37.14
N SER A 128 -12.51 -21.08 -37.18
CA SER A 128 -11.75 -20.55 -36.03
C SER A 128 -12.62 -19.80 -35.01
N GLY A 129 -13.88 -19.57 -35.33
CA GLY A 129 -14.83 -18.83 -34.49
C GLY A 129 -14.66 -17.30 -34.51
N ASN A 130 -13.79 -16.77 -35.39
CA ASN A 130 -13.55 -15.34 -35.54
C ASN A 130 -14.65 -14.64 -36.36
N LEU A 131 -15.38 -15.40 -37.18
CA LEU A 131 -16.50 -14.92 -37.98
C LEU A 131 -17.69 -15.87 -37.81
N THR A 132 -18.74 -15.42 -37.11
CA THR A 132 -19.90 -16.27 -36.77
C THR A 132 -21.17 -15.42 -36.72
N GLN A 133 -22.34 -16.06 -36.66
CA GLN A 133 -23.58 -15.35 -36.34
C GLN A 133 -23.73 -15.13 -34.83
N THR A 134 -24.49 -14.10 -34.45
CA THR A 134 -24.94 -13.80 -33.09
C THR A 134 -26.36 -13.24 -33.15
N ARG A 135 -27.01 -13.08 -32.00
CA ARG A 135 -28.38 -12.56 -31.92
C ARG A 135 -28.48 -11.40 -30.95
N ASP A 136 -29.13 -10.33 -31.40
CA ASP A 136 -29.55 -9.20 -30.57
C ASP A 136 -31.09 -9.10 -30.60
N GLY A 137 -31.74 -9.47 -29.50
CA GLY A 137 -33.18 -9.64 -29.45
C GLY A 137 -33.69 -10.64 -30.50
N ASN A 138 -34.40 -10.14 -31.52
CA ASN A 138 -34.92 -10.93 -32.63
C ASN A 138 -34.10 -10.78 -33.94
N LYS A 139 -33.03 -9.98 -33.94
CA LYS A 139 -32.20 -9.75 -35.13
C LYS A 139 -30.97 -10.67 -35.10
N ASN A 140 -30.72 -11.35 -36.21
CA ASN A 140 -29.48 -12.08 -36.41
C ASN A 140 -28.43 -11.12 -36.99
N LEU A 141 -27.25 -11.11 -36.40
CA LEU A 141 -26.11 -10.32 -36.82
C LEU A 141 -24.94 -11.25 -37.12
N THR A 142 -24.08 -10.86 -38.03
CA THR A 142 -22.74 -11.44 -38.14
C THR A 142 -21.81 -10.68 -37.23
N VAL A 143 -21.01 -11.39 -36.43
CA VAL A 143 -19.92 -10.82 -35.65
C VAL A 143 -18.60 -11.21 -36.29
N PHE A 144 -17.75 -10.22 -36.53
CA PHE A 144 -16.34 -10.39 -36.87
C PHE A 144 -15.53 -9.95 -35.66
N ASN A 145 -14.89 -10.92 -35.00
CA ASN A 145 -14.02 -10.71 -33.85
C ASN A 145 -12.66 -11.33 -34.16
N TRP A 146 -11.70 -10.51 -34.56
CA TRP A 146 -10.38 -10.97 -35.01
C TRP A 146 -9.30 -9.99 -34.58
N ALA A 147 -8.09 -10.50 -34.41
CA ALA A 147 -6.90 -9.69 -34.16
C ALA A 147 -5.73 -10.24 -34.98
N PRO A 148 -4.92 -9.38 -35.62
CA PRO A 148 -3.67 -9.80 -36.21
C PRO A 148 -2.69 -10.28 -35.13
N VAL A 149 -1.64 -10.97 -35.57
CA VAL A 149 -0.56 -11.45 -34.69
C VAL A 149 0.05 -10.30 -33.86
N GLN A 150 0.47 -10.65 -32.64
CA GLN A 150 1.15 -9.71 -31.76
C GLN A 150 2.64 -9.71 -32.04
N TRP A 151 3.21 -8.52 -32.18
CA TRP A 151 4.63 -8.38 -32.46
C TRP A 151 5.44 -8.10 -31.20
N ARG A 152 6.65 -8.65 -31.13
CA ARG A 152 7.54 -8.43 -29.98
C ARG A 152 8.01 -6.98 -29.92
N ASP A 153 8.29 -6.35 -31.04
CA ASP A 153 8.82 -5.00 -31.08
C ASP A 153 7.70 -3.94 -31.05
N PRO A 154 7.93 -2.79 -30.39
CA PRO A 154 7.02 -1.65 -30.51
C PRO A 154 7.02 -1.12 -31.94
N MET A 155 5.92 -0.50 -32.36
CA MET A 155 5.71 0.00 -33.73
C MET A 155 5.21 1.44 -33.73
N GLU A 156 5.54 2.17 -34.78
CA GLU A 156 5.04 3.54 -35.01
C GLU A 156 3.54 3.52 -35.30
N HIS A 157 3.08 2.59 -36.14
CA HIS A 157 1.66 2.40 -36.40
C HIS A 157 1.30 0.98 -36.80
N GLN A 158 0.02 0.68 -36.65
CA GLN A 158 -0.60 -0.53 -37.19
C GLN A 158 -1.95 -0.18 -37.81
N ALA A 159 -2.20 -0.70 -39.01
CA ALA A 159 -3.47 -0.54 -39.71
C ALA A 159 -4.04 -1.90 -40.10
N VAL A 160 -5.34 -2.08 -39.94
CA VAL A 160 -6.06 -3.25 -40.43
C VAL A 160 -7.21 -2.77 -41.30
N THR A 161 -7.22 -3.15 -42.58
CA THR A 161 -8.34 -2.89 -43.49
C THR A 161 -9.12 -4.17 -43.70
N VAL A 162 -10.41 -4.17 -43.35
CA VAL A 162 -11.31 -5.32 -43.52
C VAL A 162 -12.27 -5.02 -44.66
N ARG A 163 -12.24 -5.83 -45.72
CA ARG A 163 -13.19 -5.77 -46.83
C ARG A 163 -14.31 -6.77 -46.58
N PHE A 164 -15.54 -6.27 -46.50
CA PHE A 164 -16.74 -7.09 -46.27
C PHE A 164 -17.40 -7.42 -47.61
N PRO A 165 -18.12 -8.55 -47.74
CA PRO A 165 -18.82 -8.93 -48.97
C PRO A 165 -20.12 -8.11 -49.16
N VAL A 166 -20.00 -6.79 -49.14
CA VAL A 166 -21.08 -5.81 -49.27
C VAL A 166 -20.74 -4.86 -50.40
N THR A 167 -21.59 -4.84 -51.43
CA THR A 167 -21.43 -3.95 -52.57
C THR A 167 -21.85 -2.52 -52.22
N VAL A 168 -21.02 -1.55 -52.56
CA VAL A 168 -21.27 -0.11 -52.44
C VAL A 168 -21.60 0.45 -53.82
N ARG A 169 -22.72 1.17 -53.94
CA ARG A 169 -23.11 1.90 -55.16
C ARG A 169 -23.12 3.40 -54.84
N GLY A 170 -22.13 4.15 -55.30
CA GLY A 170 -21.98 5.60 -55.06
C GLY A 170 -20.65 5.98 -54.40
N GLU A 171 -20.53 7.25 -54.00
CA GLU A 171 -19.41 7.78 -53.19
C GLU A 171 -19.56 7.44 -51.69
N ASP A 172 -18.55 7.82 -50.90
CA ASP A 172 -18.21 7.36 -49.54
C ASP A 172 -19.38 6.86 -48.66
N PRO A 173 -19.18 5.72 -47.95
CA PRO A 173 -20.19 5.15 -47.06
C PRO A 173 -20.45 6.05 -45.84
N GLY A 174 -21.37 7.00 -45.98
CA GLY A 174 -21.82 7.85 -44.88
C GLY A 174 -22.65 7.09 -43.82
N ALA A 175 -23.05 7.79 -42.75
CA ALA A 175 -23.76 7.20 -41.61
C ALA A 175 -25.04 6.43 -42.00
N ALA A 176 -25.81 6.93 -42.97
CA ALA A 176 -27.01 6.27 -43.47
C ALA A 176 -26.72 4.92 -44.14
N PHE A 177 -25.56 4.78 -44.80
CA PHE A 177 -25.13 3.51 -45.39
C PHE A 177 -24.76 2.52 -44.28
N LEU A 178 -23.97 2.95 -43.29
CA LEU A 178 -23.57 2.12 -42.15
C LEU A 178 -24.80 1.60 -41.37
N GLU A 179 -25.81 2.44 -41.16
CA GLU A 179 -27.06 2.02 -40.53
C GLU A 179 -27.83 1.01 -41.38
N LYS A 180 -27.91 1.21 -42.70
CA LYS A 180 -28.59 0.30 -43.65
C LYS A 180 -27.97 -1.10 -43.67
N ILE A 181 -26.64 -1.20 -43.55
CA ILE A 181 -25.93 -2.49 -43.52
C ILE A 181 -25.86 -3.09 -42.12
N GLY A 182 -26.33 -2.35 -41.10
CA GLY A 182 -26.28 -2.75 -39.70
C GLY A 182 -24.87 -2.74 -39.11
N PHE A 183 -23.96 -1.92 -39.64
CA PHE A 183 -22.58 -1.86 -39.16
C PHE A 183 -22.52 -1.26 -37.75
N ARG A 184 -21.99 -2.03 -36.81
CA ARG A 184 -21.78 -1.60 -35.41
C ARG A 184 -20.40 -2.02 -34.95
N THR A 185 -19.81 -1.26 -34.03
CA THR A 185 -18.52 -1.53 -33.41
C THR A 185 -18.70 -1.64 -31.90
N GLU A 186 -17.87 -2.45 -31.24
CA GLU A 186 -17.79 -2.43 -29.77
C GLU A 186 -17.27 -1.08 -29.26
N LYS A 187 -17.64 -0.71 -28.04
CA LYS A 187 -17.23 0.58 -27.44
C LYS A 187 -15.70 0.74 -27.43
N PHE A 188 -14.98 -0.32 -27.06
CA PHE A 188 -13.52 -0.30 -26.98
C PHE A 188 -12.84 -0.08 -28.34
N VAL A 189 -13.50 -0.44 -29.46
CA VAL A 189 -12.94 -0.28 -30.81
C VAL A 189 -12.84 1.20 -31.14
N ASN A 190 -13.92 1.97 -30.91
CA ASN A 190 -13.94 3.41 -31.16
C ASN A 190 -13.07 4.20 -30.17
N GLU A 191 -12.89 3.69 -28.94
CA GLU A 191 -12.01 4.31 -27.94
C GLU A 191 -10.51 4.09 -28.26
N ARG A 192 -10.16 2.99 -28.93
CA ARG A 192 -8.76 2.58 -29.14
C ARG A 192 -8.23 2.83 -30.56
N TYR A 193 -9.10 2.94 -31.56
CA TYR A 193 -8.72 3.00 -32.96
C TYR A 193 -9.39 4.17 -33.68
N LEU A 194 -8.66 4.76 -34.61
CA LEU A 194 -9.26 5.63 -35.63
C LEU A 194 -9.87 4.73 -36.69
N VAL A 195 -11.18 4.91 -36.95
CA VAL A 195 -11.92 4.12 -37.92
C VAL A 195 -12.25 4.97 -39.13
N ASP A 196 -11.86 4.49 -40.29
CA ASP A 196 -12.12 5.09 -41.60
C ASP A 196 -12.79 4.06 -42.51
N PHE A 197 -13.49 4.50 -43.56
CA PHE A 197 -14.25 3.63 -44.47
C PHE A 197 -13.84 3.82 -45.92
N PRO A 198 -12.59 3.47 -46.29
CA PRO A 198 -12.09 3.74 -47.63
C PRO A 198 -12.90 2.96 -48.68
N LEU A 199 -13.20 3.62 -49.79
CA LEU A 199 -13.80 2.95 -50.95
C LEU A 199 -12.73 2.10 -51.64
N VAL A 200 -12.96 0.79 -51.69
CA VAL A 200 -12.06 -0.14 -52.37
C VAL A 200 -12.81 -0.87 -53.47
N LYS A 201 -12.18 -1.01 -54.64
CA LYS A 201 -12.73 -1.76 -55.77
C LYS A 201 -12.21 -3.19 -55.72
N ASP A 202 -13.08 -4.15 -56.01
CA ASP A 202 -12.67 -5.53 -56.24
C ASP A 202 -12.01 -5.70 -57.63
N SER A 203 -11.56 -6.92 -57.94
CA SER A 203 -10.98 -7.27 -59.24
C SER A 203 -11.96 -7.08 -60.42
N SER A 204 -13.28 -6.99 -60.15
CA SER A 204 -14.32 -6.73 -61.14
C SER A 204 -14.61 -5.23 -61.34
N GLY A 205 -13.93 -4.36 -60.59
CA GLY A 205 -14.14 -2.91 -60.61
C GLY A 205 -15.36 -2.44 -59.80
N THR A 206 -16.03 -3.35 -59.09
CA THR A 206 -17.18 -3.06 -58.24
C THR A 206 -16.72 -2.51 -56.89
N GLY A 207 -17.39 -1.47 -56.39
CA GLY A 207 -17.11 -0.91 -55.06
C GLY A 207 -17.52 -1.90 -53.96
N VAL A 208 -16.59 -2.18 -53.06
CA VAL A 208 -16.78 -3.08 -51.90
C VAL A 208 -16.60 -2.26 -50.63
N PHE A 209 -17.47 -2.51 -49.65
CA PHE A 209 -17.39 -1.85 -48.36
C PHE A 209 -16.15 -2.31 -47.61
N SER A 210 -15.35 -1.37 -47.14
CA SER A 210 -14.20 -1.65 -46.30
C SER A 210 -14.17 -0.74 -45.08
N ALA A 211 -13.66 -1.28 -43.97
CA ALA A 211 -13.41 -0.53 -42.75
C ALA A 211 -11.94 -0.66 -42.39
N ARG A 212 -11.27 0.49 -42.21
CA ARG A 212 -9.87 0.60 -41.80
C ARG A 212 -9.80 1.01 -40.34
N PHE A 213 -9.09 0.23 -39.54
CA PHE A 213 -8.81 0.48 -38.14
C PHE A 213 -7.33 0.85 -38.03
N PHE A 214 -7.04 2.01 -37.44
CA PHE A 214 -5.69 2.56 -37.39
C PHE A 214 -5.31 2.99 -35.97
N ARG A 215 -4.06 2.74 -35.58
CA ARG A 215 -3.47 3.19 -34.32
C ARG A 215 -2.01 3.60 -34.51
N ARG A 216 -1.58 4.60 -33.75
CA ARG A 216 -0.17 5.02 -33.61
C ARG A 216 0.39 4.61 -32.25
N ASP A 217 1.72 4.57 -32.16
CA ASP A 217 2.49 4.38 -30.94
C ASP A 217 2.11 3.10 -30.18
N LEU A 218 2.29 1.96 -30.86
CA LEU A 218 1.96 0.66 -30.30
C LEU A 218 3.14 0.12 -29.47
N GLY A 219 2.85 -0.23 -28.22
CA GLY A 219 3.81 -0.92 -27.36
C GLY A 219 4.13 -2.34 -27.83
N SER A 220 5.17 -2.93 -27.24
CA SER A 220 5.50 -4.35 -27.41
C SER A 220 4.30 -5.25 -27.11
N ARG A 221 4.08 -6.26 -27.94
CA ARG A 221 3.01 -7.27 -27.84
C ARG A 221 1.61 -6.66 -27.71
N TYR A 222 1.37 -5.55 -28.41
CA TYR A 222 0.04 -4.94 -28.42
C TYR A 222 -1.00 -5.85 -29.09
N HIS A 223 -2.14 -6.04 -28.43
CA HIS A 223 -3.26 -6.82 -28.95
C HIS A 223 -4.25 -5.94 -29.73
N PHE A 224 -4.14 -5.96 -31.06
CA PHE A 224 -4.97 -5.16 -31.96
C PHE A 224 -6.31 -5.84 -32.26
N GLN A 225 -7.18 -5.95 -31.26
CA GLN A 225 -8.46 -6.64 -31.42
C GLN A 225 -9.51 -5.78 -32.11
N ILE A 226 -10.19 -6.33 -33.12
CA ILE A 226 -11.28 -5.71 -33.83
C ILE A 226 -12.54 -6.54 -33.62
N GLN A 227 -13.60 -5.91 -33.14
CA GLN A 227 -14.90 -6.54 -32.99
C GLN A 227 -15.99 -5.65 -33.59
N VAL A 228 -16.58 -6.13 -34.69
CA VAL A 228 -17.64 -5.43 -35.43
C VAL A 228 -18.79 -6.36 -35.77
N TYR A 229 -19.93 -5.75 -36.04
CA TYR A 229 -21.18 -6.43 -36.34
C TYR A 229 -21.78 -5.90 -37.62
N LEU A 230 -22.44 -6.79 -38.37
CA LEU A 230 -23.20 -6.47 -39.58
C LEU A 230 -24.50 -7.29 -39.61
N ASP A 231 -25.43 -6.94 -40.50
CA ASP A 231 -26.60 -7.78 -40.77
C ASP A 231 -26.17 -9.17 -41.30
N ALA A 232 -26.75 -10.24 -40.74
CA ALA A 232 -26.41 -11.61 -41.11
C ALA A 232 -26.64 -11.92 -42.61
N ARG A 233 -27.52 -11.19 -43.31
CA ARG A 233 -27.85 -11.42 -44.73
C ARG A 233 -26.64 -11.37 -45.69
N TYR A 234 -25.57 -10.70 -45.29
CA TYR A 234 -24.37 -10.55 -46.13
C TYR A 234 -23.51 -11.82 -46.15
N PHE A 235 -23.67 -12.69 -45.15
CA PHE A 235 -22.90 -13.91 -45.03
C PHE A 235 -23.80 -15.17 -45.01
N GLY A 236 -23.27 -16.28 -45.51
CA GLY A 236 -23.88 -17.61 -45.52
C GLY A 236 -23.33 -18.51 -44.42
N LEU A 237 -23.06 -17.97 -43.23
CA LEU A 237 -22.43 -18.69 -42.12
C LEU A 237 -23.37 -19.77 -41.55
N LYS A 238 -22.80 -20.91 -41.17
CA LYS A 238 -23.47 -22.07 -40.57
C LYS A 238 -23.34 -22.10 -39.05
N THR A 239 -22.45 -21.29 -38.49
CA THR A 239 -22.15 -21.23 -37.05
C THR A 239 -22.80 -20.04 -36.36
N MET A 240 -23.11 -20.21 -35.07
CA MET A 240 -23.62 -19.15 -34.20
C MET A 240 -22.94 -19.19 -32.83
N ALA A 241 -22.57 -18.00 -32.34
CA ALA A 241 -22.09 -17.80 -30.98
C ALA A 241 -23.30 -17.73 -30.04
N TYR A 242 -23.36 -18.67 -29.09
CA TYR A 242 -24.46 -18.75 -28.12
C TYR A 242 -24.12 -18.03 -26.83
N GLY A 243 -25.13 -17.66 -26.04
CA GLY A 243 -25.00 -16.90 -24.78
C GLY A 243 -24.02 -17.50 -23.74
N GLY A 244 -23.77 -16.75 -22.66
CA GLY A 244 -22.66 -16.94 -21.72
C GLY A 244 -22.49 -18.33 -21.07
N LEU A 245 -21.40 -18.47 -20.32
CA LEU A 245 -20.80 -19.72 -19.83
C LEU A 245 -21.81 -20.78 -19.34
N LEU A 246 -22.83 -20.35 -18.60
CA LEU A 246 -23.86 -21.19 -17.95
C LEU A 246 -25.05 -21.58 -18.85
N LYS A 247 -25.26 -20.90 -19.99
CA LYS A 247 -26.35 -21.21 -20.94
C LYS A 247 -25.75 -21.94 -22.14
N GLY A 248 -26.03 -23.23 -22.27
CA GLY A 248 -25.68 -24.01 -23.46
C GLY A 248 -26.36 -23.49 -24.72
N PRO A 249 -25.93 -23.94 -25.91
CA PRO A 249 -26.65 -23.67 -27.15
C PRO A 249 -28.12 -24.12 -27.01
N PRO A 250 -29.10 -23.37 -27.53
CA PRO A 250 -30.50 -23.78 -27.48
C PRO A 250 -30.68 -25.15 -28.17
N ARG A 251 -31.53 -26.02 -27.62
CA ARG A 251 -31.75 -27.39 -28.13
C ARG A 251 -32.29 -27.47 -29.57
N LYS A 252 -32.80 -26.37 -30.13
CA LYS A 252 -33.33 -26.30 -31.50
C LYS A 252 -32.86 -25.01 -32.17
N THR A 253 -31.76 -25.11 -32.90
CA THR A 253 -31.24 -24.05 -33.78
C THR A 253 -30.85 -24.65 -35.12
N GLY A 254 -31.03 -23.91 -36.20
CA GLY A 254 -30.52 -24.29 -37.53
C GLY A 254 -29.01 -24.06 -37.71
N TYR A 255 -28.31 -23.61 -36.66
CA TYR A 255 -26.89 -23.27 -36.68
C TYR A 255 -26.07 -24.17 -35.75
N LEU A 256 -24.87 -24.51 -36.18
CA LEU A 256 -23.87 -25.20 -35.37
C LEU A 256 -23.28 -24.23 -34.33
N PRO A 257 -22.86 -24.71 -33.15
CA PRO A 257 -22.12 -23.87 -32.21
C PRO A 257 -20.77 -23.45 -32.83
N ALA A 258 -20.41 -22.16 -32.70
CA ALA A 258 -19.12 -21.65 -33.15
C ALA A 258 -17.95 -22.35 -32.43
N GLY A 259 -16.86 -22.60 -33.16
CA GLY A 259 -15.61 -23.15 -32.62
C GLY A 259 -14.86 -22.10 -31.81
N GLU A 260 -15.24 -21.87 -30.54
CA GLU A 260 -14.62 -20.86 -29.68
C GLU A 260 -13.29 -21.36 -29.09
N LYS A 261 -12.19 -21.28 -29.86
CA LYS A 261 -10.83 -21.63 -29.37
C LYS A 261 -10.25 -20.61 -28.38
N TYR A 262 -10.77 -19.38 -28.38
CA TYR A 262 -10.33 -18.26 -27.54
C TYR A 262 -11.51 -17.71 -26.73
N TYR A 263 -12.09 -18.54 -25.85
CA TYR A 263 -13.34 -18.22 -25.17
C TYR A 263 -13.26 -16.94 -24.29
N PHE A 264 -12.13 -16.72 -23.62
CA PHE A 264 -11.91 -15.55 -22.76
C PHE A 264 -11.96 -14.22 -23.51
N ASN A 265 -11.72 -14.25 -24.83
CA ASN A 265 -11.79 -13.07 -25.69
C ASN A 265 -13.16 -12.36 -25.59
N ARG A 266 -14.24 -13.12 -25.40
CA ARG A 266 -15.59 -12.57 -25.24
C ARG A 266 -15.77 -11.74 -23.96
N HIS A 267 -15.10 -12.13 -22.88
CA HIS A 267 -15.29 -11.52 -21.56
C HIS A 267 -14.24 -10.47 -21.23
N PHE A 268 -13.05 -10.60 -21.83
CA PHE A 268 -11.92 -9.70 -21.59
C PHE A 268 -11.37 -9.14 -22.91
N PRO A 269 -12.20 -8.50 -23.75
CA PRO A 269 -11.75 -8.01 -25.05
C PRO A 269 -10.62 -7.00 -24.87
N GLY A 270 -9.53 -7.22 -25.59
CA GLY A 270 -8.37 -6.34 -25.62
C GLY A 270 -7.48 -6.46 -24.39
N GLY A 271 -7.67 -7.49 -23.56
CA GLY A 271 -6.86 -7.80 -22.38
C GLY A 271 -5.94 -9.02 -22.59
N MET A 272 -5.03 -9.25 -21.64
CA MET A 272 -4.07 -10.37 -21.71
C MET A 272 -4.73 -11.75 -21.81
N LEU A 273 -5.91 -11.93 -21.21
CA LEU A 273 -6.65 -13.19 -21.24
C LEU A 273 -7.31 -13.48 -22.60
N ALA A 274 -7.51 -12.46 -23.46
CA ALA A 274 -8.14 -12.66 -24.78
C ALA A 274 -7.29 -13.54 -25.70
N ALA A 275 -5.97 -13.54 -25.53
CA ALA A 275 -5.03 -14.30 -26.34
C ALA A 275 -4.83 -15.75 -25.87
N VAL A 276 -5.46 -16.16 -24.77
CA VAL A 276 -5.31 -17.52 -24.24
C VAL A 276 -6.12 -18.49 -25.11
N PRO A 277 -5.49 -19.52 -25.71
CA PRO A 277 -6.17 -20.52 -26.53
C PRO A 277 -6.89 -21.51 -25.61
N ALA A 278 -7.93 -21.06 -24.94
CA ALA A 278 -8.79 -21.87 -24.08
C ALA A 278 -10.19 -21.97 -24.68
N GLY A 279 -10.61 -23.20 -24.94
CA GLY A 279 -11.98 -23.49 -25.35
C GLY A 279 -13.00 -23.22 -24.24
N ARG A 280 -14.29 -23.22 -24.57
CA ARG A 280 -15.37 -23.05 -23.58
C ARG A 280 -15.29 -24.03 -22.40
N GLY A 281 -14.99 -25.31 -22.68
CA GLY A 281 -14.87 -26.36 -21.66
C GLY A 281 -13.63 -26.18 -20.77
N GLU A 282 -12.50 -25.79 -21.36
CA GLU A 282 -11.26 -25.53 -20.64
C GLU A 282 -11.38 -24.27 -19.77
N ALA A 283 -12.04 -23.23 -20.27
CA ALA A 283 -12.34 -22.02 -19.49
C ALA A 283 -13.22 -22.34 -18.27
N LEU A 284 -14.26 -23.17 -18.44
CA LEU A 284 -15.09 -23.68 -17.34
C LEU A 284 -14.25 -24.45 -16.32
N PHE A 285 -13.40 -25.36 -16.77
CA PHE A 285 -12.51 -26.13 -15.91
C PHE A 285 -11.53 -25.22 -15.13
N LEU A 286 -10.95 -24.22 -15.78
CA LEU A 286 -10.05 -23.26 -15.15
C LEU A 286 -10.78 -22.40 -14.10
N VAL A 287 -12.00 -21.96 -14.40
CA VAL A 287 -12.84 -21.25 -13.41
C VAL A 287 -13.17 -22.16 -12.22
N MET A 288 -13.47 -23.44 -12.45
CA MET A 288 -13.71 -24.41 -11.37
C MET A 288 -12.46 -24.64 -10.52
N ILE A 289 -11.27 -24.73 -11.13
CA ILE A 289 -9.99 -24.82 -10.40
C ILE A 289 -9.77 -23.57 -9.55
N LEU A 290 -9.95 -22.37 -10.13
CA LEU A 290 -9.77 -21.12 -9.39
C LEU A 290 -10.77 -21.03 -8.22
N ALA A 291 -12.03 -21.40 -8.43
CA ALA A 291 -13.02 -21.46 -7.35
C ALA A 291 -12.63 -22.50 -6.28
N ALA A 292 -12.08 -23.64 -6.67
CA ALA A 292 -11.58 -24.63 -5.71
C ALA A 292 -10.39 -24.08 -4.89
N VAL A 293 -9.43 -23.43 -5.54
CA VAL A 293 -8.21 -22.90 -4.90
C VAL A 293 -8.48 -21.68 -4.02
N PHE A 294 -9.34 -20.76 -4.46
CA PHE A 294 -9.57 -19.49 -3.76
C PHE A 294 -10.81 -19.49 -2.86
N CYS A 295 -11.74 -20.43 -3.05
CA CYS A 295 -12.95 -20.50 -2.21
C CYS A 295 -13.01 -21.82 -1.44
N VAL A 296 -13.00 -22.96 -2.12
CA VAL A 296 -13.26 -24.27 -1.47
C VAL A 296 -12.12 -24.68 -0.52
N ILE A 297 -10.86 -24.57 -0.96
CA ILE A 297 -9.69 -24.93 -0.16
C ILE A 297 -9.57 -24.02 1.07
N PRO A 298 -9.61 -22.67 0.96
CA PRO A 298 -9.60 -21.79 2.12
C PRO A 298 -10.79 -22.02 3.05
N PHE A 299 -11.99 -22.25 2.51
CA PHE A 299 -13.16 -22.58 3.31
C PHE A 299 -12.98 -23.91 4.06
N PHE A 300 -12.42 -24.93 3.41
CA PHE A 300 -12.12 -26.21 4.04
C PHE A 300 -11.02 -26.07 5.10
N ILE A 301 -9.94 -25.34 4.82
CA ILE A 301 -8.89 -25.03 5.80
C ILE A 301 -9.48 -24.28 6.98
N MET A 302 -10.35 -23.29 6.74
CA MET A 302 -11.05 -22.55 7.78
C MET A 302 -11.97 -23.46 8.58
N ALA A 303 -12.70 -24.37 7.96
CA ALA A 303 -13.56 -25.34 8.64
C ALA A 303 -12.76 -26.35 9.47
N VAL A 304 -11.63 -26.84 8.95
CA VAL A 304 -10.70 -27.72 9.67
C VAL A 304 -10.04 -26.96 10.82
N LYS A 305 -9.60 -25.72 10.61
CA LYS A 305 -9.05 -24.85 11.66
C LYS A 305 -10.11 -24.49 12.70
N HIS A 306 -11.35 -24.28 12.30
CA HIS A 306 -12.46 -24.03 13.21
C HIS A 306 -12.78 -25.28 14.03
N ARG A 307 -12.85 -26.46 13.42
CA ARG A 307 -12.98 -27.73 14.16
C ARG A 307 -11.78 -27.99 15.07
N SER A 308 -10.57 -27.71 14.61
CA SER A 308 -9.35 -27.78 15.42
C SER A 308 -9.37 -26.79 16.57
N MET A 309 -9.91 -25.59 16.37
CA MET A 309 -10.11 -24.59 17.42
C MET A 309 -11.14 -25.06 18.43
N LEU A 310 -12.27 -25.64 17.98
CA LEU A 310 -13.28 -26.23 18.85
C LEU A 310 -12.74 -27.44 19.61
N THR A 311 -11.94 -28.31 18.97
CA THR A 311 -11.27 -29.45 19.63
C THR A 311 -10.21 -28.95 20.61
N ALA A 312 -9.48 -27.87 20.28
CA ALA A 312 -8.57 -27.22 21.21
C ALA A 312 -9.31 -26.53 22.36
N GLN A 313 -10.54 -26.05 22.13
CA GLN A 313 -11.42 -25.50 23.16
C GLN A 313 -12.01 -26.59 24.06
N GLU A 314 -12.34 -27.76 23.53
CA GLU A 314 -12.69 -28.94 24.32
C GLU A 314 -11.46 -29.44 25.10
N GLY A 315 -10.29 -29.43 24.47
CA GLY A 315 -8.99 -29.71 25.06
C GLY A 315 -8.52 -28.67 26.09
N LEU A 316 -9.01 -27.42 26.03
CA LEU A 316 -8.74 -26.39 27.05
C LEU A 316 -9.33 -26.78 28.42
N SER A 317 -10.30 -27.70 28.48
CA SER A 317 -10.79 -28.25 29.75
C SER A 317 -9.87 -29.33 30.33
N ALA A 318 -9.18 -30.10 29.48
CA ALA A 318 -8.20 -31.13 29.87
C ALA A 318 -6.77 -30.58 30.03
N VAL A 319 -6.45 -29.50 29.31
CA VAL A 319 -5.28 -28.63 29.42
C VAL A 319 -5.70 -27.34 30.16
N ASN A 320 -6.67 -27.46 31.06
CA ASN A 320 -6.88 -26.44 32.08
C ASN A 320 -5.77 -26.66 33.10
N TRP A 321 -4.72 -25.84 33.04
CA TRP A 321 -3.63 -25.84 34.01
C TRP A 321 -4.05 -25.31 35.39
N ASP A 322 -5.34 -25.00 35.59
CA ASP A 322 -5.97 -24.85 36.91
C ASP A 322 -6.36 -26.19 37.55
N GLY A 323 -5.71 -27.27 37.12
CA GLY A 323 -6.01 -28.64 37.53
C GLY A 323 -4.84 -29.47 38.03
N VAL A 324 -3.63 -28.93 38.25
CA VAL A 324 -2.63 -29.42 39.24
C VAL A 324 -1.44 -28.44 39.31
N ASP A 325 -1.34 -27.72 40.44
CA ASP A 325 -0.15 -27.10 41.04
C ASP A 325 0.85 -26.35 40.14
N TRP A 326 0.38 -25.44 39.28
CA TRP A 326 1.23 -24.32 38.85
C TRP A 326 0.91 -23.06 39.67
N THR A 327 1.59 -22.90 40.81
CA THR A 327 1.62 -21.61 41.50
C THR A 327 2.62 -20.69 40.82
N PRO A 328 2.22 -19.51 40.33
CA PRO A 328 3.16 -18.47 39.92
C PRO A 328 4.16 -18.26 41.06
N PRO A 329 5.47 -18.06 40.81
CA PRO A 329 6.38 -17.69 41.87
C PRO A 329 5.80 -16.43 42.51
N LYS A 330 5.35 -16.56 43.77
CA LYS A 330 4.92 -15.41 44.55
C LYS A 330 6.15 -14.53 44.62
N ILE A 331 6.16 -13.43 43.86
CA ILE A 331 7.04 -12.33 44.18
C ILE A 331 6.56 -11.89 45.56
N GLN A 332 7.25 -12.38 46.60
CA GLN A 332 7.14 -11.79 47.91
C GLN A 332 7.79 -10.42 47.76
N VAL A 333 7.00 -9.43 47.36
CA VAL A 333 7.33 -8.04 47.59
C VAL A 333 7.23 -7.88 49.11
N SER A 334 8.33 -8.20 49.80
CA SER A 334 8.46 -7.90 51.21
C SER A 334 8.36 -6.39 51.35
N THR A 335 7.19 -5.92 51.77
CA THR A 335 6.98 -4.51 52.03
C THR A 335 7.61 -4.18 53.39
N PHE A 336 8.42 -3.12 53.44
CA PHE A 336 8.86 -2.57 54.72
C PHE A 336 7.71 -1.88 55.47
N ARG A 337 6.54 -1.73 54.83
CA ARG A 337 5.37 -1.07 55.39
C ARG A 337 4.75 -1.89 56.52
N LYS A 338 4.59 -1.26 57.67
CA LYS A 338 3.91 -1.82 58.82
C LYS A 338 2.42 -1.46 58.72
N PRO A 339 1.50 -2.45 58.60
CA PRO A 339 0.06 -2.18 58.53
C PRO A 339 -0.41 -1.30 59.70
N GLY A 340 -1.19 -0.28 59.40
CA GLY A 340 -1.69 0.68 60.38
C GLY A 340 -0.67 1.71 60.93
N LYS A 341 0.63 1.62 60.58
CA LYS A 341 1.60 2.66 60.96
C LYS A 341 1.31 3.94 60.18
N VAL A 342 1.01 5.02 60.88
CA VAL A 342 0.80 6.35 60.31
C VAL A 342 2.10 7.15 60.38
N ALA A 343 2.54 7.72 59.27
CA ALA A 343 3.58 8.75 59.28
C ALA A 343 2.95 10.09 59.69
N ALA A 344 3.15 10.51 60.94
CA ALA A 344 2.53 11.73 61.48
C ALA A 344 3.39 13.00 61.31
N ASP A 345 4.62 12.85 60.84
CA ASP A 345 5.66 13.87 60.69
C ASP A 345 5.77 14.46 59.27
N LEU A 346 4.72 14.30 58.46
CA LEU A 346 4.66 14.99 57.17
C LEU A 346 4.51 16.50 57.36
N THR A 347 5.24 17.26 56.57
CA THR A 347 5.03 18.72 56.48
C THR A 347 3.66 18.99 55.87
N PRO A 348 3.09 20.20 56.05
CA PRO A 348 1.82 20.54 55.40
C PRO A 348 1.89 20.34 53.88
N ILE A 349 3.00 20.73 53.23
CA ILE A 349 3.23 20.55 51.79
C ILE A 349 3.16 19.07 51.37
N GLU A 350 3.87 18.20 52.09
CA GLU A 350 3.87 16.75 51.86
C GLU A 350 2.48 16.13 52.09
N ALA A 351 1.78 16.58 53.13
CA ALA A 351 0.40 16.17 53.40
C ALA A 351 -0.54 16.60 52.26
N GLY A 352 -0.33 17.78 51.66
CA GLY A 352 -1.06 18.23 50.48
C GLY A 352 -0.91 17.30 49.28
N VAL A 353 0.31 16.80 49.02
CA VAL A 353 0.56 15.80 47.96
C VAL A 353 -0.16 14.48 48.28
N LEU A 354 -0.05 13.99 49.51
CA LEU A 354 -0.72 12.75 49.95
C LEU A 354 -2.25 12.85 49.86
N LEU A 355 -2.81 14.04 50.11
CA LEU A 355 -4.23 14.34 50.02
C LEU A 355 -4.70 14.60 48.58
N GLU A 356 -3.83 14.48 47.57
CA GLU A 356 -4.14 14.65 46.14
C GLU A 356 -4.46 16.09 45.72
N MET A 357 -3.91 17.10 46.42
CA MET A 357 -4.00 18.49 45.97
C MET A 357 -3.44 18.64 44.54
N PRO A 358 -4.11 19.37 43.63
CA PRO A 358 -3.55 19.67 42.32
C PRO A 358 -2.20 20.35 42.45
N VAL A 359 -1.21 19.86 41.70
CA VAL A 359 0.19 20.27 41.91
C VAL A 359 0.40 21.76 41.61
N GLY A 360 -0.26 22.29 40.58
CA GLY A 360 -0.24 23.74 40.27
C GLY A 360 -0.78 24.59 41.43
N GLU A 361 -1.86 24.15 42.09
CA GLU A 361 -2.44 24.87 43.22
C GLU A 361 -1.56 24.77 44.46
N LEU A 362 -0.96 23.61 44.73
CA LEU A 362 0.00 23.44 45.83
C LEU A 362 1.23 24.33 45.66
N LEU A 363 1.81 24.39 44.45
CA LEU A 363 2.93 25.28 44.16
C LEU A 363 2.54 26.77 44.28
N SER A 364 1.32 27.11 43.87
CA SER A 364 0.79 28.47 44.02
C SER A 364 0.63 28.87 45.48
N LEU A 365 0.19 27.93 46.34
CA LEU A 365 0.18 28.11 47.79
C LEU A 365 1.59 28.31 48.34
N ILE A 366 2.57 27.54 47.89
CA ILE A 366 3.98 27.70 48.32
C ILE A 366 4.49 29.09 47.93
N VAL A 367 4.36 29.51 46.67
CA VAL A 367 4.81 30.83 46.18
C VAL A 367 4.13 31.98 46.93
N ALA A 368 2.82 31.90 47.16
CA ALA A 368 2.08 32.92 47.90
C ALA A 368 2.47 32.95 49.39
N ASN A 369 2.75 31.79 50.01
CA ASN A 369 3.27 31.74 51.38
C ASN A 369 4.69 32.33 51.47
N MET A 370 5.52 32.13 50.44
CA MET A 370 6.85 32.74 50.38
C MET A 370 6.79 34.27 50.25
N GLU A 371 5.81 34.81 49.54
CA GLU A 371 5.52 36.26 49.53
C GLU A 371 5.09 36.74 50.93
N ARG A 372 4.20 35.99 51.60
CA ARG A 372 3.74 36.28 52.98
C ARG A 372 4.90 36.32 53.98
N LYS A 373 5.87 35.41 53.86
CA LYS A 373 7.12 35.37 54.65
C LYS A 373 8.11 36.47 54.30
N GLY A 374 7.90 37.17 53.18
CA GLY A 374 8.84 38.17 52.65
C GLY A 374 10.09 37.58 52.01
N LEU A 375 10.09 36.29 51.64
CA LEU A 375 11.20 35.61 50.94
C LEU A 375 11.32 36.06 49.47
N LEU A 376 10.18 36.30 48.85
CA LEU A 376 10.06 36.83 47.49
C LEU A 376 8.98 37.91 47.43
N GLU A 377 8.92 38.63 46.31
CA GLU A 377 7.87 39.58 45.99
C GLU A 377 7.27 39.24 44.63
N ILE A 378 5.95 39.13 44.53
CA ILE A 378 5.27 38.85 43.27
C ILE A 378 5.05 40.18 42.54
N LYS A 379 5.75 40.37 41.41
CA LYS A 379 5.70 41.59 40.58
C LYS A 379 4.56 41.56 39.56
N GLY A 380 4.14 40.37 39.13
CA GLY A 380 3.04 40.17 38.19
C GLY A 380 2.51 38.74 38.30
N MET A 381 1.22 38.52 38.01
CA MET A 381 0.56 37.22 38.11
C MET A 381 0.32 36.57 36.73
N GLU A 382 0.14 37.37 35.67
CA GLU A 382 -0.08 36.89 34.30
C GLU A 382 0.68 37.78 33.28
N PRO A 383 1.91 37.41 32.86
CA PRO A 383 2.66 36.22 33.28
C PRO A 383 3.23 36.36 34.70
N LEU A 384 3.41 35.24 35.40
CA LEU A 384 3.99 35.22 36.75
C LEU A 384 5.43 35.74 36.70
N ARG A 385 5.70 36.80 37.46
CA ARG A 385 7.03 37.35 37.68
C ARG A 385 7.29 37.52 39.16
N VAL A 386 8.37 36.92 39.65
CA VAL A 386 8.77 36.95 41.05
C VAL A 386 10.17 37.55 41.17
N ALA A 387 10.39 38.36 42.21
CA ALA A 387 11.69 38.93 42.53
C ALA A 387 12.12 38.45 43.91
N ARG A 388 13.36 37.99 44.03
CA ARG A 388 13.95 37.67 45.34
C ARG A 388 14.11 38.94 46.15
N ARG A 389 13.74 38.91 47.44
CA ARG A 389 13.91 40.07 48.32
C ARG A 389 15.34 40.12 48.86
N SER A 390 16.12 41.12 48.46
CA SER A 390 17.57 41.19 48.71
C SER A 390 18.00 41.88 50.01
N ARG A 391 17.10 42.14 50.97
CA ARG A 391 17.45 42.82 52.25
C ARG A 391 17.25 41.92 53.46
N GLY A 392 18.35 41.55 54.11
CA GLY A 392 18.40 40.75 55.35
C GLY A 392 17.99 39.30 55.10
N ALA A 393 18.95 38.39 55.00
CA ALA A 393 18.76 37.01 54.58
C ALA A 393 17.77 36.24 55.48
N VAL A 394 16.47 36.37 55.20
CA VAL A 394 15.47 35.40 55.66
C VAL A 394 15.74 34.14 54.84
N VAL A 395 16.50 33.22 55.43
CA VAL A 395 16.71 31.88 54.88
C VAL A 395 15.42 31.11 55.17
N SER A 396 14.80 30.55 54.14
CA SER A 396 13.69 29.62 54.39
C SER A 396 14.23 28.39 55.11
N GLY A 397 13.57 27.99 56.20
CA GLY A 397 13.84 26.73 56.87
C GLY A 397 13.22 25.52 56.15
N ASP A 398 12.44 25.76 55.09
CA ASP A 398 11.77 24.70 54.31
C ASP A 398 12.64 24.32 53.08
N PRO A 399 13.00 23.03 52.93
CA PRO A 399 13.82 22.57 51.81
C PRO A 399 13.14 22.80 50.45
N TYR A 400 11.80 22.75 50.39
CA TYR A 400 11.04 22.92 49.15
C TYR A 400 11.00 24.37 48.69
N GLU A 401 10.82 25.31 49.63
CA GLU A 401 10.88 26.75 49.34
C GLU A 401 12.28 27.17 48.89
N THR A 402 13.33 26.54 49.43
CA THR A 402 14.73 26.82 49.06
C THR A 402 15.03 26.44 47.62
N VAL A 403 14.55 25.27 47.15
CA VAL A 403 14.68 24.84 45.74
C VAL A 403 14.01 25.85 44.81
N LEU A 404 12.81 26.32 45.15
CA LEU A 404 12.11 27.34 44.37
C LEU A 404 12.85 28.69 44.37
N LEU A 405 13.35 29.16 45.51
CA LEU A 405 14.07 30.45 45.60
C LEU A 405 15.35 30.47 44.78
N ASN A 406 16.13 29.39 44.83
CA ASN A 406 17.41 29.31 44.11
C ASN A 406 17.22 29.22 42.59
N SER A 407 16.01 28.89 42.16
CA SER A 407 15.68 28.66 40.76
C SER A 407 14.97 29.86 40.10
N ILE A 408 14.76 30.95 40.84
CA ILE A 408 14.26 32.21 40.27
C ILE A 408 15.35 32.80 39.37
N LYS A 409 15.06 32.95 38.08
CA LYS A 409 15.98 33.57 37.12
C LYS A 409 16.17 35.07 37.40
N PRO A 410 17.27 35.69 36.92
CA PRO A 410 17.50 37.13 37.05
C PRO A 410 16.40 38.00 36.41
N ASP A 411 15.68 37.48 35.41
CA ASP A 411 14.54 38.15 34.76
C ASP A 411 13.21 38.00 35.52
N GLY A 412 13.22 37.28 36.65
CA GLY A 412 12.09 37.03 37.52
C GLY A 412 11.14 35.93 37.03
N THR A 413 11.55 35.12 36.05
CA THR A 413 10.74 34.01 35.53
C THR A 413 11.03 32.69 36.24
N LEU A 414 10.02 31.81 36.26
CA LEU A 414 10.11 30.42 36.70
C LEU A 414 9.90 29.50 35.49
N ASP A 415 10.89 28.65 35.20
CA ASP A 415 10.83 27.67 34.10
C ASP A 415 10.09 26.39 34.50
N GLN A 416 9.60 25.66 33.50
CA GLN A 416 8.96 24.35 33.69
C GLN A 416 9.89 23.30 34.31
N SER A 417 11.19 23.33 34.01
CA SER A 417 12.18 22.41 34.59
C SER A 417 12.30 22.55 36.11
N VAL A 418 12.21 23.78 36.61
CA VAL A 418 12.28 24.14 38.04
C VAL A 418 11.05 23.67 38.80
N VAL A 419 9.88 23.86 38.19
CA VAL A 419 8.61 23.34 38.72
C VAL A 419 8.71 21.82 38.89
N ASN A 420 9.22 21.12 37.88
CA ASN A 420 9.40 19.68 37.93
C ASN A 420 10.42 19.27 39.01
N GLU A 421 11.53 19.99 39.18
CA GLU A 421 12.53 19.71 40.23
C GLU A 421 11.99 19.89 41.65
N THR A 422 11.14 20.91 41.86
CA THR A 422 10.48 21.14 43.15
C THR A 422 9.55 19.97 43.48
N VAL A 423 8.74 19.53 42.52
CA VAL A 423 7.84 18.38 42.69
C VAL A 423 8.62 17.09 42.98
N LYS A 424 9.77 16.87 42.31
CA LYS A 424 10.67 15.74 42.61
C LYS A 424 11.20 15.79 44.04
N THR A 425 11.59 16.96 44.50
CA THR A 425 12.12 17.14 45.86
C THR A 425 11.04 16.80 46.90
N ILE A 426 9.80 17.24 46.68
CA ILE A 426 8.66 16.90 47.56
C ILE A 426 8.38 15.39 47.54
N ALA A 427 8.38 14.77 46.36
CA ALA A 427 8.19 13.32 46.23
C ALA A 427 9.27 12.52 46.97
N ALA A 428 10.54 12.89 46.82
CA ALA A 428 11.66 12.24 47.52
C ALA A 428 11.55 12.37 49.06
N GLY A 429 11.17 13.55 49.56
CA GLY A 429 10.93 13.75 50.99
C GLY A 429 9.76 12.92 51.51
N LEU A 430 8.68 12.84 50.74
CA LEU A 430 7.52 12.01 51.06
C LEU A 430 7.88 10.51 51.08
N GLU A 431 8.64 10.02 50.10
CA GLU A 431 9.11 8.63 50.05
C GLU A 431 9.99 8.28 51.25
N GLN A 432 10.92 9.18 51.61
CA GLN A 432 11.79 8.99 52.77
C GLN A 432 11.01 8.88 54.09
N LYS A 433 9.83 9.50 54.19
CA LYS A 433 8.99 9.44 55.40
C LYS A 433 7.95 8.31 55.35
N LEU A 434 7.51 7.91 54.16
CA LEU A 434 6.47 6.89 53.96
C LEU A 434 7.02 5.47 53.74
N TRP A 435 8.34 5.27 53.71
CA TRP A 435 8.98 4.00 53.37
C TRP A 435 8.48 2.80 54.21
N ASP A 436 8.18 2.99 55.51
CA ASP A 436 7.67 1.95 56.41
C ASP A 436 6.23 2.19 56.91
N ALA A 437 5.55 3.21 56.38
CA ALA A 437 4.19 3.57 56.76
C ALA A 437 3.13 2.90 55.90
N ASP A 438 1.95 2.66 56.47
CA ASP A 438 0.76 2.27 55.73
C ASP A 438 0.16 3.50 55.04
N LEU A 439 0.18 3.49 53.70
CA LEU A 439 -0.31 4.62 52.90
C LEU A 439 -1.80 4.88 53.11
N ALA A 440 -2.62 3.83 53.21
CA ALA A 440 -4.07 3.99 53.37
C ALA A 440 -4.40 4.56 54.75
N ALA A 441 -3.74 4.06 55.80
CA ALA A 441 -3.88 4.58 57.16
C ALA A 441 -3.38 6.03 57.26
N THR A 442 -2.24 6.35 56.62
CA THR A 442 -1.66 7.71 56.64
C THR A 442 -2.54 8.70 55.89
N LYS A 443 -3.06 8.34 54.71
CA LYS A 443 -4.02 9.18 53.95
C LYS A 443 -5.31 9.40 54.74
N ALA A 444 -5.84 8.36 55.39
CA ALA A 444 -7.02 8.47 56.25
C ALA A 444 -6.78 9.39 57.46
N TYR A 445 -5.60 9.31 58.08
CA TYR A 445 -5.21 10.19 59.18
C TYR A 445 -5.20 11.67 58.76
N TYR A 446 -4.48 12.03 57.68
CA TYR A 446 -4.44 13.42 57.23
C TYR A 446 -5.77 13.93 56.67
N LYS A 447 -6.60 13.05 56.10
CA LYS A 447 -7.96 13.40 55.69
C LYS A 447 -8.82 13.75 56.89
N LYS A 448 -8.75 12.94 57.96
CA LYS A 448 -9.42 13.23 59.23
C LYS A 448 -8.89 14.53 59.86
N THR A 449 -7.59 14.80 59.75
CA THR A 449 -7.01 16.08 60.19
C THR A 449 -7.59 17.25 59.41
N LEU A 450 -7.68 17.17 58.08
CA LEU A 450 -8.32 18.19 57.23
C LEU A 450 -9.77 18.43 57.64
N ASP A 451 -10.56 17.36 57.78
CA ASP A 451 -11.98 17.42 58.08
C ASP A 451 -12.27 18.05 59.45
N ASN A 452 -11.38 17.90 60.42
CA ASN A 452 -11.50 18.48 61.75
C ASN A 452 -10.84 19.86 61.89
N TYR A 453 -9.96 20.22 60.96
CA TYR A 453 -9.17 21.44 61.04
C TYR A 453 -10.05 22.68 60.82
N ARG A 454 -9.93 23.69 61.68
CA ARG A 454 -10.67 24.96 61.57
C ARG A 454 -9.68 26.07 61.20
N PRO A 455 -9.81 26.69 60.00
CA PRO A 455 -8.90 27.74 59.56
C PRO A 455 -8.86 28.93 60.53
N GLY A 456 -7.65 29.35 60.91
CA GLY A 456 -7.40 30.56 61.68
C GLY A 456 -7.17 31.80 60.79
N LYS A 457 -6.25 32.67 61.22
CA LYS A 457 -5.87 33.91 60.51
C LYS A 457 -4.80 33.69 59.43
N ALA A 458 -4.30 32.47 59.27
CA ALA A 458 -3.19 32.08 58.41
C ALA A 458 -1.87 32.79 58.72
N ASP A 459 -1.63 33.05 60.02
CA ASP A 459 -0.41 33.68 60.53
C ASP A 459 0.77 32.70 60.58
N THR A 460 0.51 31.40 60.65
CA THR A 460 1.54 30.33 60.63
C THR A 460 1.49 29.55 59.33
N ASP A 461 2.60 28.93 58.94
CA ASP A 461 2.66 28.10 57.72
C ASP A 461 1.66 26.96 57.75
N ASN A 462 1.55 26.30 58.90
CA ASN A 462 0.59 25.22 59.10
C ASN A 462 -0.84 25.74 58.87
N ASP A 463 -1.20 26.86 59.51
CA ASP A 463 -2.54 27.45 59.39
C ASP A 463 -2.84 27.93 57.95
N TYR A 464 -1.82 28.44 57.25
CA TYR A 464 -1.92 28.86 55.85
C TYR A 464 -2.17 27.68 54.89
N TYR A 465 -1.36 26.61 54.97
CA TYR A 465 -1.50 25.48 54.05
C TYR A 465 -2.81 24.71 54.30
N TRP A 466 -3.16 24.43 55.55
CA TRP A 466 -4.42 23.74 55.87
C TRP A 466 -5.66 24.58 55.54
N GLY A 467 -5.59 25.91 55.71
CA GLY A 467 -6.63 26.82 55.24
C GLY A 467 -6.78 26.79 53.71
N GLY A 468 -5.67 26.69 52.97
CA GLY A 468 -5.66 26.45 51.53
C GLY A 468 -6.31 25.13 51.13
N TYR A 469 -6.05 24.04 51.87
CA TYR A 469 -6.69 22.74 51.61
C TYR A 469 -8.19 22.76 51.90
N ARG A 470 -8.61 23.46 52.95
CA ARG A 470 -10.04 23.72 53.23
C ARG A 470 -10.71 24.52 52.12
N ARG A 471 -9.99 25.48 51.50
CA ARG A 471 -10.50 26.24 50.35
C ARG A 471 -10.80 25.29 49.19
N HIS A 472 -9.84 24.44 48.84
CA HIS A 472 -9.98 23.51 47.73
C HIS A 472 -11.05 22.43 47.97
N TYR A 473 -10.98 21.71 49.09
CA TYR A 473 -11.85 20.54 49.34
C TYR A 473 -13.20 20.86 49.97
N ASN A 474 -13.31 21.97 50.72
CA ASN A 474 -14.52 22.30 51.47
C ASN A 474 -15.09 23.69 51.15
N GLY A 475 -14.54 24.40 50.15
CA GLY A 475 -15.05 25.70 49.73
C GLY A 475 -14.85 26.83 50.74
N TYR A 476 -13.85 26.75 51.62
CA TYR A 476 -13.50 27.85 52.53
C TYR A 476 -13.03 29.09 51.77
N ILE A 477 -13.75 30.22 51.89
CA ILE A 477 -13.44 31.47 51.21
C ILE A 477 -12.73 32.41 52.19
N ASN A 478 -11.47 32.74 51.91
CA ASN A 478 -10.71 33.77 52.63
C ASN A 478 -9.91 34.61 51.63
N PRO A 479 -9.99 35.96 51.68
CA PRO A 479 -9.25 36.86 50.81
C PRO A 479 -7.73 36.64 50.77
N ILE A 480 -7.15 36.05 51.81
CA ILE A 480 -5.71 35.76 51.85
C ILE A 480 -5.25 34.83 50.71
N TYR A 481 -6.15 34.00 50.19
CA TYR A 481 -5.88 33.09 49.07
C TYR A 481 -6.24 33.66 47.70
N ALA A 482 -6.69 34.92 47.61
CA ALA A 482 -7.04 35.54 46.32
C ALA A 482 -5.86 35.55 45.34
N ARG A 483 -4.62 35.67 45.86
CA ARG A 483 -3.39 35.63 45.06
C ARG A 483 -3.08 34.24 44.49
N VAL A 484 -3.52 33.17 45.16
CA VAL A 484 -3.24 31.78 44.76
C VAL A 484 -3.88 31.49 43.40
N GLU A 485 -5.09 31.99 43.15
CA GLU A 485 -5.80 31.77 41.89
C GLU A 485 -5.11 32.45 40.70
N GLY A 486 -4.66 33.70 40.87
CA GLY A 486 -3.91 34.42 39.84
C GLY A 486 -2.55 33.76 39.54
N VAL A 487 -1.83 33.31 40.57
CA VAL A 487 -0.56 32.59 40.41
C VAL A 487 -0.78 31.23 39.73
N ASN A 488 -1.85 30.51 40.10
CA ASN A 488 -2.18 29.21 39.54
C ASN A 488 -2.58 29.29 38.06
N LYS A 489 -3.17 30.40 37.61
CA LYS A 489 -3.56 30.57 36.21
C LYS A 489 -2.35 30.58 35.26
N ASP A 490 -1.23 31.16 35.67
CA ASP A 490 0.02 31.13 34.89
C ASP A 490 0.85 29.85 35.14
N LEU A 491 1.04 29.42 36.40
CA LEU A 491 1.81 28.20 36.71
C LEU A 491 1.12 26.93 36.21
N GLY A 492 -0.19 26.82 36.40
CA GLY A 492 -0.99 25.70 35.92
C GLY A 492 -1.06 25.64 34.39
N ALA A 493 -1.05 26.79 33.70
CA ALA A 493 -0.98 26.84 32.24
C ALA A 493 0.41 26.43 31.70
N LYS A 494 1.49 26.74 32.43
CA LYS A 494 2.86 26.34 32.06
C LYS A 494 3.14 24.85 32.22
N VAL A 495 2.33 24.14 33.02
CA VAL A 495 2.46 22.69 33.19
C VAL A 495 1.08 22.02 33.18
N PRO A 496 0.45 21.84 31.99
CA PRO A 496 -0.90 21.27 31.87
C PRO A 496 -1.02 19.87 32.47
N GLU A 497 0.07 19.11 32.43
CA GLU A 497 0.20 17.76 33.01
C GLU A 497 0.09 17.75 34.54
N LEU A 498 0.32 18.90 35.20
CA LEU A 498 0.26 19.13 36.65
C LEU A 498 -1.05 19.81 37.11
N ALA A 499 -1.99 20.06 36.19
CA ALA A 499 -3.33 20.57 36.53
C ALA A 499 -4.19 19.50 37.24
N SER A 500 -3.73 18.25 37.25
CA SER A 500 -4.36 17.08 37.87
C SER A 500 -3.67 16.70 39.19
N SER A 501 -4.19 15.68 39.89
CA SER A 501 -3.59 15.20 41.14
C SER A 501 -2.21 14.57 40.93
N PHE A 502 -1.43 14.46 42.01
CA PHE A 502 -0.12 13.80 41.99
C PHE A 502 -0.16 12.37 41.41
N GLU A 503 -1.26 11.64 41.64
CA GLU A 503 -1.44 10.28 41.10
C GLU A 503 -1.58 10.27 39.57
N HIS A 504 -2.21 11.29 39.00
CA HIS A 504 -2.25 11.45 37.56
C HIS A 504 -0.88 11.88 37.03
N PHE A 505 -0.17 12.79 37.71
CA PHE A 505 1.22 13.14 37.39
C PHE A 505 2.14 11.91 37.38
N ARG A 506 1.97 10.95 38.31
CA ARG A 506 2.74 9.69 38.34
C ARG A 506 2.65 8.92 37.02
N THR A 507 1.54 9.06 36.29
CA THR A 507 1.29 8.35 35.04
C THR A 507 1.71 9.13 33.78
N THR A 508 2.17 10.38 33.91
CA THR A 508 2.61 11.21 32.78
C THR A 508 4.07 10.96 32.40
N GLN A 509 4.42 11.25 31.15
CA GLN A 509 5.78 11.10 30.63
C GLN A 509 6.82 11.95 31.40
N ALA A 510 6.41 13.09 31.97
CA ALA A 510 7.26 13.93 32.82
C ALA A 510 7.73 13.22 34.11
N CYS A 511 6.92 12.31 34.66
CA CYS A 511 7.30 11.44 35.78
C CYS A 511 8.35 10.39 35.34
N TYR A 512 8.12 9.76 34.18
CA TYR A 512 9.00 8.74 33.61
C TYR A 512 10.39 9.28 33.22
N GLU A 513 10.47 10.47 32.64
CA GLU A 513 11.74 11.04 32.16
C GLU A 513 12.51 11.80 33.26
N GLY A 514 11.81 12.27 34.30
CA GLY A 514 12.38 13.21 35.27
C GLY A 514 12.56 12.68 36.69
N ALA A 515 11.60 11.93 37.24
CA ALA A 515 11.42 11.84 38.69
C ALA A 515 11.86 10.51 39.33
N PHE A 516 11.83 9.38 38.60
CA PHE A 516 12.12 8.06 39.18
C PHE A 516 13.24 7.26 38.49
N ASN A 517 13.97 7.90 37.59
CA ASN A 517 15.08 7.28 36.84
C ASN A 517 16.35 7.03 37.70
N ARG A 518 16.24 7.08 39.03
CA ARG A 518 17.28 6.69 40.00
C ARG A 518 16.75 5.85 41.16
N SER A 519 15.59 5.20 41.01
CA SER A 519 15.29 4.12 41.94
C SER A 519 16.20 2.94 41.59
N ALA A 520 17.06 2.55 42.53
CA ALA A 520 17.89 1.33 42.41
C ALA A 520 17.05 0.07 42.07
N CYS A 521 15.72 0.15 42.25
CA CYS A 521 14.75 -0.85 41.86
C CYS A 521 14.47 -0.88 40.34
N HIS A 522 14.49 0.26 39.64
CA HIS A 522 14.34 0.32 38.18
C HIS A 522 15.57 -0.30 37.48
N ASP A 523 16.78 0.00 37.96
CA ASP A 523 18.01 -0.60 37.41
C ASP A 523 18.08 -2.11 37.65
N ALA A 524 17.62 -2.60 38.81
CA ALA A 524 17.57 -4.03 39.11
C ALA A 524 16.54 -4.77 38.23
N CYS A 525 15.37 -4.17 37.97
CA CYS A 525 14.36 -4.76 37.09
C CYS A 525 14.76 -4.69 35.61
N HIS A 526 15.35 -3.59 35.16
CA HIS A 526 15.83 -3.44 33.78
C HIS A 526 16.99 -4.43 33.49
N SER A 527 17.87 -4.65 34.48
CA SER A 527 18.93 -5.66 34.42
C SER A 527 18.39 -7.10 34.36
N ALA A 528 17.33 -7.41 35.13
CA ALA A 528 16.70 -8.72 35.11
C ALA A 528 15.98 -9.00 33.77
N CYS A 529 15.34 -8.00 33.16
CA CYS A 529 14.74 -8.12 31.84
C CYS A 529 15.80 -8.28 30.73
N HIS A 530 16.91 -7.53 30.77
CA HIS A 530 18.02 -7.72 29.83
C HIS A 530 18.67 -9.10 29.98
N ALA A 531 18.83 -9.60 31.21
CA ALA A 531 19.34 -10.94 31.47
C ALA A 531 18.41 -12.05 30.94
N ALA A 532 17.09 -11.90 31.09
CA ALA A 532 16.11 -12.85 30.57
C ALA A 532 16.10 -12.92 29.03
N CYS A 533 16.19 -11.77 28.34
CA CYS A 533 16.29 -11.73 26.88
C CYS A 533 17.61 -12.32 26.37
N HIS A 534 18.75 -12.04 27.01
CA HIS A 534 20.04 -12.67 26.66
C HIS A 534 20.00 -14.19 26.88
N SER A 535 19.35 -14.65 27.96
CA SER A 535 19.23 -16.08 28.29
C SER A 535 18.35 -16.84 27.29
N ALA A 536 17.26 -16.24 26.81
CA ALA A 536 16.39 -16.84 25.79
C ALA A 536 17.12 -17.01 24.44
N CYS A 537 17.93 -16.02 24.03
CA CYS A 537 18.74 -16.11 22.82
C CYS A 537 19.89 -17.13 22.94
N HIS A 538 20.56 -17.24 24.09
CA HIS A 538 21.60 -18.26 24.31
C HIS A 538 21.03 -19.69 24.36
N SER A 539 19.82 -19.86 24.91
CA SER A 539 19.14 -21.15 25.01
C SER A 539 18.70 -21.68 23.63
N ALA A 540 18.23 -20.80 22.74
CA ALA A 540 17.87 -21.17 21.38
C ALA A 540 19.08 -21.66 20.55
N CYS A 541 20.27 -21.06 20.76
CA CYS A 541 21.50 -21.50 20.09
C CYS A 541 22.03 -22.84 20.63
N HIS A 542 21.94 -23.11 21.93
CA HIS A 542 22.31 -24.42 22.49
C HIS A 542 21.37 -25.55 22.03
N GLY A 543 20.08 -25.26 21.87
CA GLY A 543 19.09 -26.23 21.36
C GLY A 543 19.38 -26.68 19.92
N ALA A 544 19.82 -25.76 19.05
CA ALA A 544 20.20 -26.07 17.67
C ALA A 544 21.48 -26.93 17.57
N CYS A 545 22.45 -26.73 18.47
CA CYS A 545 23.66 -27.55 18.50
C CYS A 545 23.40 -28.98 19.02
N HIS A 546 22.54 -29.15 20.04
CA HIS A 546 22.19 -30.49 20.55
C HIS A 546 21.35 -31.29 19.55
N SER A 547 20.50 -30.65 18.74
CA SER A 547 19.74 -31.32 17.69
C SER A 547 20.61 -31.73 16.48
N ALA A 548 21.74 -31.05 16.24
CA ALA A 548 22.73 -31.46 15.24
C ALA A 548 23.62 -32.65 15.68
N CYS A 549 23.84 -32.86 16.99
CA CYS A 549 24.64 -34.00 17.48
C CYS A 549 23.84 -35.31 17.62
N VAL A 550 22.50 -35.27 17.73
CA VAL A 550 21.67 -36.49 17.85
C VAL A 550 21.13 -36.99 16.50
N SER A 551 21.39 -36.27 15.41
CA SER A 551 20.99 -36.64 14.03
C SER A 551 22.14 -37.16 13.15
N GLY A 552 23.34 -37.34 13.69
CA GLY A 552 24.52 -37.89 12.99
C GLY A 552 24.87 -39.34 13.31
N GLY A 553 23.98 -40.07 13.99
CA GLY A 553 24.23 -41.43 14.45
C GLY A 553 23.01 -42.33 14.36
N HIS A 554 22.43 -42.46 13.17
CA HIS A 554 21.75 -43.64 12.64
C HIS A 554 21.56 -43.52 11.13
#